data_AF-A0A5K1EAL4-F1
#
_entry.id   AF-A0A5K1EAL4-F1
#
_cell.length_a   1.000
_cell.length_b   1.000
_cell.length_c   1.000
_cell.angle_alpha   90.00
_cell.angle_beta   90.00
_cell.angle_gamma   90.00
#
_symmetry.space_group_name_H-M   'P 1'
#
loop_
_entity.id
_entity.type
_entity.pdbx_description
1 polymer ?
#
loop_
_entity_poly.entity_id
_entity_poly.type
_entity_poly.pdbx_seq_one_letter_code
_entity_poly.pdbx_strand_id
1 'polypeptide(L)' 'ALLWHQLMGRRVLFTNVTGSPYLRAYTHCAKDK' A
#
# COMPACT_ATOMS: atom_id res chain seq x y z
N ALA A 1 3.28 -6.63 11.42
CA ALA A 1 3.01 -7.03 10.03
C ALA A 1 1.68 -7.78 9.82
N LEU A 2 0.97 -8.20 10.87
CA LEU A 2 -0.29 -8.96 10.74
C LEU A 2 -1.35 -8.20 9.93
N LEU A 3 -1.59 -6.92 10.22
CA LEU A 3 -2.60 -6.12 9.51
C LEU A 3 -2.31 -6.01 8.00
N TRP A 4 -1.05 -5.72 7.65
CA TRP A 4 -0.61 -5.64 6.26
C TRP A 4 -0.83 -6.96 5.53
N HIS A 5 -0.47 -8.09 6.14
CA HIS A 5 -0.65 -9.41 5.56
C HIS A 5 -2.13 -9.79 5.36
N GLN A 6 -3.02 -9.28 6.21
CA GLN A 6 -4.46 -9.54 6.11
C GLN A 6 -5.13 -8.67 5.04
N LEU A 7 -4.77 -7.39 4.94
CA LEU A 7 -5.48 -6.43 4.10
C LEU A 7 -4.88 -6.25 2.71
N MET A 8 -3.56 -6.25 2.61
CA MET A 8 -2.88 -5.87 1.36
C MET A 8 -2.76 -7.08 0.44
N GLY A 9 -3.36 -6.94 -0.73
CA GLY A 9 -3.24 -7.90 -1.82
C GLY A 9 -1.87 -7.84 -2.50
N ARG A 10 -1.64 -8.80 -3.39
CA ARG A 10 -0.35 -8.95 -4.07
C ARG A 10 -0.13 -7.94 -5.18
N ARG A 11 -1.22 -7.38 -5.75
CA ARG A 11 -1.14 -6.38 -6.81
C ARG A 11 -0.79 -5.03 -6.21
N VAL A 12 0.37 -4.51 -6.60
CA VAL A 12 0.85 -3.17 -6.25
C VAL A 12 0.29 -2.16 -7.26
N LEU A 13 -0.06 -0.97 -6.79
CA LEU A 13 -0.52 0.13 -7.63
C LEU A 13 0.49 1.29 -7.63
N PHE A 14 0.43 2.10 -8.69
CA PHE A 14 1.21 3.33 -8.76
C PHE A 14 0.75 4.31 -7.67
N THR A 15 1.72 4.86 -6.94
CA THR A 15 1.46 5.82 -5.86
C THR A 15 2.27 7.08 -6.12
N ASN A 16 1.60 8.22 -6.24
CA ASN A 16 2.24 9.53 -6.28
C ASN A 16 1.91 10.28 -4.99
N VAL A 17 2.92 10.79 -4.29
CA VAL A 17 2.75 11.57 -3.07
C VAL A 17 3.37 12.93 -3.26
N THR A 18 2.53 13.95 -3.26
CA THR A 18 2.95 15.36 -3.15
C THR A 18 3.01 15.73 -1.67
N GLY A 19 4.20 15.75 -1.09
CA GLY A 19 4.37 16.02 0.35
C GLY A 19 5.83 15.97 0.80
N SER A 20 6.01 15.78 2.11
CA SER A 20 7.34 15.70 2.74
C SER A 20 8.21 14.62 2.09
N PRO A 21 9.51 14.88 1.82
CA PRO A 21 10.44 13.87 1.28
C PRO A 21 10.67 12.69 2.23
N TYR A 22 10.23 12.80 3.48
CA TYR A 22 10.32 11.73 4.48
C TYR A 22 9.06 10.85 4.54
N LEU A 23 7.96 11.24 3.86
CA LEU A 23 6.74 10.44 3.82
C LEU A 23 6.82 9.36 2.74
N ARG A 24 6.67 8.11 3.13
CA ARG A 24 6.56 6.96 2.21
C ARG A 24 5.13 6.46 2.20
N ALA A 25 4.50 6.43 1.03
CA ALA A 25 3.18 5.83 0.85
C ALA A 25 3.26 4.64 -0.12
N TYR A 26 2.41 3.66 0.12
CA TYR A 26 2.30 2.44 -0.66
C TYR A 26 0.83 2.16 -0.91
N THR A 27 0.47 1.75 -2.13
CA THR A 27 -0.89 1.36 -2.46
C THR A 27 -0.90 -0.04 -3.07
N HIS A 28 -1.83 -0.86 -2.57
CA HIS A 28 -2.07 -2.22 -3.02
C HIS A 28 -3.56 -2.39 -3.27
N CYS A 29 -3.94 -3.30 -4.16
CA CYS A 29 -5.31 -3.78 -4.19
C CYS A 29 -5.62 -4.52 -2.88
N ALA A 30 -6.89 -4.55 -2.48
CA ALA A 30 -7.31 -5.39 -1.37
C ALA A 30 -7.04 -6.87 -1.67
N LYS A 31 -6.83 -7.65 -0.62
CA LYS A 31 -6.78 -9.11 -0.74
C LYS A 31 -8.12 -9.62 -1.29
N ASP A 32 -8.05 -10.53 -2.24
CA ASP A 32 -9.25 -11.21 -2.73
C ASP A 32 -9.84 -12.07 -1.60
N LYS A 33 -11.16 -12.25 -1.60
CA LYS A 33 -11.88 -12.96 -0.52
C LYS A 33 -11.68 -14.48 -0.61
#